data_AF-A0A1L9R6C0-F1
#
_entry.id   AF-A0A1L9R6C0-F1
#
_cell.length_a   1.000
_cell.length_b   1.000
_cell.length_c   1.000
_cell.angle_alpha   90.00
_cell.angle_beta   90.00
_cell.angle_gamma   90.00
#
_symmetry.space_group_name_H-M   'P 1'
#
loop_
_entity.id
_entity.type
_entity.pdbx_description
1 polymer ?
#
loop_
_entity_poly.entity_id
_entity_poly.type
_entity_poly.pdbx_seq_one_letter_code
_entity_poly.pdbx_strand_id
1 'polypeptide(L)'
;MAEKSSFNEEALRHLRLINVDEDEGTRKHLQEELTTAPLFSALVREVIENEYQGDHIVNGKGRKLVYPQYGLLGLRMGSTTSPDTPAVDEDDLVYANVSAPWSAFICGSQGSGMSHTLSCMLENSLIESSPAGKLSSPLAGMVLHYDKFTAFSSTQLCEAAYLCSSNIPVRVLVSPSNYHAMKNAYENLPGLGKSNLLRVVPMYLPQKHLNISMMKTLMGINAGDDQPLYVEVVIKILREMARTSQGQSHLDYNAFKRRLEKEDFLTRQNAPLNMRLEVLESFFEPGTVVGSGGKQKNPAKALSDDLWDFPKGSLTIVDLSCPFIGPDDTCTLFNICVSLFLKGRADAGQIIALDEAHNHIAGAATARANKEGETSLDLFGKIVRLGTGEALVFCPTAMLDVTSGLDHIEESSESNRGSSVASTEHQTVTKLGSEHIRLRVRKRITADGGRSQLAE
;
A
#
# COMPACT_ATOMS: atom_id res chain seq x y z
N MET A 1 31.05 39.19 34.82
CA MET A 1 30.26 38.10 35.42
C MET A 1 28.94 38.09 34.68
N ALA A 2 28.85 37.33 33.58
CA ALA A 2 27.77 37.46 32.60
C ALA A 2 26.67 36.40 32.83
N GLU A 3 25.44 36.86 32.62
CA GLU A 3 24.17 36.14 32.63
C GLU A 3 24.26 34.73 32.03
N LYS A 4 24.04 33.71 32.87
CA LYS A 4 23.96 32.31 32.46
C LYS A 4 22.78 31.56 33.10
N SER A 5 21.77 32.26 33.63
CA SER A 5 20.68 31.62 34.40
C SER A 5 19.39 31.39 33.60
N SER A 6 19.04 32.23 32.60
CA SER A 6 17.76 32.08 31.88
C SER A 6 17.74 30.87 30.94
N PHE A 7 18.83 30.62 30.20
CA PHE A 7 18.96 29.48 29.30
C PHE A 7 18.87 28.13 30.04
N ASN A 8 19.34 28.09 31.29
CA ASN A 8 19.35 26.88 32.10
C ASN A 8 17.94 26.52 32.61
N GLU A 9 17.11 27.52 32.93
CA GLU A 9 15.71 27.30 33.30
C GLU A 9 14.85 26.88 32.09
N GLU A 10 15.12 27.45 30.91
CA GLU A 10 14.46 27.05 29.67
C GLU A 10 14.81 25.60 29.29
N ALA A 11 16.09 25.24 29.36
CA ALA A 11 16.55 23.87 29.14
C ALA A 11 15.93 22.88 30.13
N LEU A 12 15.79 23.25 31.41
CA LEU A 12 15.12 22.42 32.41
C LEU A 12 13.61 22.26 32.14
N ARG A 13 12.95 23.27 31.58
CA ARG A 13 11.55 23.15 31.12
C ARG A 13 11.46 22.24 29.90
N HIS A 14 12.38 22.34 28.95
CA HIS A 14 12.45 21.44 27.80
C HIS A 14 12.72 20.00 28.22
N LEU A 15 13.61 19.76 29.20
CA LEU A 15 13.88 18.43 29.75
C LEU A 15 12.66 17.82 30.44
N ARG A 16 11.77 18.62 31.03
CA ARG A 16 10.49 18.13 31.59
C ARG A 16 9.44 17.80 30.53
N LEU A 17 9.61 18.28 29.30
CA LEU A 17 8.77 17.90 28.15
C LEU A 17 9.27 16.60 27.50
N ILE A 18 10.49 16.17 27.80
CA ILE A 18 11.05 14.89 27.37
C ILE A 18 10.70 13.88 28.46
N ASN A 19 9.92 12.85 28.11
CA ASN A 19 9.49 11.85 29.07
C ASN A 19 10.67 10.88 29.33
N VAL A 20 11.43 11.13 30.41
CA VAL A 20 12.60 10.31 30.82
C VAL A 20 12.21 9.26 31.88
N ASP A 21 10.92 9.14 32.23
CA ASP A 21 10.43 8.07 33.09
C ASP A 21 10.36 6.75 32.30
N GLU A 22 11.53 6.10 32.20
CA GLU A 22 11.84 4.95 31.34
C GLU A 22 11.17 3.62 31.75
N ASP A 23 10.45 3.52 32.87
CA ASP A 23 10.06 2.19 33.38
C ASP A 23 8.62 1.77 33.04
N GLU A 24 7.66 2.70 33.11
CA GLU A 24 6.24 2.42 32.82
C GLU A 24 5.85 2.84 31.39
N GLY A 25 6.46 3.90 30.87
CA GLY A 25 6.27 4.38 29.50
C GLY A 25 6.91 3.45 28.46
N THR A 26 8.11 2.97 28.73
CA THR A 26 8.85 2.07 27.82
C THR A 26 8.18 0.72 27.68
N ARG A 27 7.64 0.13 28.76
CA ARG A 27 6.88 -1.13 28.68
C ARG A 27 5.61 -0.99 27.85
N LYS A 28 4.84 0.10 28.03
CA LYS A 28 3.66 0.39 27.21
C LYS A 28 4.02 0.64 25.75
N HIS A 29 5.10 1.39 25.51
CA HIS A 29 5.58 1.64 24.16
C HIS A 29 6.03 0.36 23.46
N LEU A 30 6.81 -0.49 24.13
CA LEU A 30 7.23 -1.79 23.62
C LEU A 30 6.03 -2.69 23.33
N GLN A 31 5.02 -2.70 24.20
CA GLN A 31 3.79 -3.45 23.97
C GLN A 31 3.03 -2.94 22.73
N GLU A 32 2.92 -1.62 22.55
CA GLU A 32 2.34 -1.03 21.35
C GLU A 32 3.13 -1.42 20.09
N GLU A 33 4.46 -1.37 20.15
CA GLU A 33 5.32 -1.78 19.03
C GLU A 33 5.18 -3.26 18.67
N LEU A 34 5.09 -4.14 19.68
CA LEU A 34 4.88 -5.57 19.48
C LEU A 34 3.51 -5.85 18.86
N THR A 35 2.45 -5.24 19.39
CA THR A 35 1.07 -5.41 18.87
C THR A 35 0.88 -4.84 17.45
N THR A 36 1.71 -3.86 17.07
CA THR A 36 1.66 -3.19 15.76
C THR A 36 2.68 -3.74 14.77
N ALA A 37 3.48 -4.75 15.15
CA ALA A 37 4.44 -5.40 14.27
C ALA A 37 3.73 -5.89 12.98
N PRO A 38 4.20 -5.47 11.79
CA PRO A 38 3.54 -5.73 10.52
C PRO A 38 3.64 -7.18 10.07
N LEU A 39 4.85 -7.73 10.18
CA LEU A 39 5.17 -9.12 9.95
C LEU A 39 5.83 -9.66 11.21
N PHE A 40 5.47 -10.88 11.59
CA PHE A 40 6.04 -11.53 12.77
C PHE A 40 6.24 -13.03 12.53
N SER A 41 7.25 -13.61 13.17
CA SER A 41 7.53 -15.05 13.11
C SER A 41 6.70 -15.85 14.12
N ALA A 42 6.59 -17.17 13.94
CA ALA A 42 5.96 -18.05 14.93
C ALA A 42 6.69 -17.97 16.28
N LEU A 43 8.03 -17.96 16.24
CA LEU A 43 8.88 -17.78 17.42
C LEU A 43 8.52 -16.51 18.18
N VAL A 44 8.52 -15.36 17.50
CA VAL A 44 8.20 -14.07 18.13
C VAL A 44 6.79 -14.08 18.71
N ARG A 45 5.83 -14.67 17.99
CA ARG A 45 4.47 -14.81 18.51
C ARG A 45 4.43 -15.66 19.79
N GLU A 46 5.13 -16.79 19.83
CA GLU A 46 5.16 -17.65 21.01
C GLU A 46 5.75 -16.93 22.22
N VAL A 47 6.90 -16.28 22.04
CA VAL A 47 7.57 -15.51 23.11
C VAL A 47 6.65 -14.42 23.66
N ILE A 48 6.04 -13.64 22.77
CA ILE A 48 5.11 -12.57 23.18
C ILE A 48 3.87 -13.15 23.85
N GLU A 49 3.29 -14.24 23.33
CA GLU A 49 2.13 -14.86 23.97
C GLU A 49 2.47 -15.43 25.35
N ASN A 50 3.70 -15.85 25.61
CA ASN A 50 4.17 -16.36 26.90
C ASN A 50 4.51 -15.24 27.90
N GLU A 51 5.19 -14.17 27.47
CA GLU A 51 5.52 -13.04 28.34
C GLU A 51 4.27 -12.26 28.80
N TYR A 52 3.30 -12.05 27.90
CA TYR A 52 2.12 -11.24 28.18
C TYR A 52 0.92 -12.05 28.72
N GLN A 53 1.12 -13.34 29.02
CA GLN A 53 0.13 -14.20 29.67
C GLN A 53 -0.17 -13.80 31.13
N GLY A 54 0.74 -13.10 31.80
CA GLY A 54 0.64 -12.74 33.23
C GLY A 54 -0.30 -11.59 33.57
N ASP A 55 -0.58 -10.66 32.64
CA ASP A 55 -1.16 -9.35 32.96
C ASP A 55 -2.65 -9.15 32.61
N HIS A 56 -3.32 -10.17 32.06
CA HIS A 56 -4.64 -10.01 31.42
C HIS A 56 -5.72 -11.03 31.83
N ILE A 57 -5.77 -11.40 33.11
CA ILE A 57 -7.04 -11.86 33.73
C ILE A 57 -7.75 -10.66 34.34
N VAL A 58 -8.42 -9.86 33.50
CA VAL A 58 -9.32 -8.80 33.97
C VAL A 58 -10.76 -9.30 33.82
N ASN A 59 -11.38 -9.67 34.95
CA ASN A 59 -12.83 -9.77 35.17
C ASN A 59 -13.66 -10.45 34.06
N GLY A 60 -13.44 -11.75 33.83
CA GLY A 60 -14.45 -12.61 33.16
C GLY A 60 -14.72 -12.33 31.68
N LYS A 61 -13.90 -11.52 31.00
CA LYS A 61 -13.87 -11.41 29.53
C LYS A 61 -12.60 -12.10 29.04
N GLY A 62 -12.71 -12.91 27.99
CA GLY A 62 -11.67 -13.85 27.54
C GLY A 62 -10.30 -13.21 27.24
N ARG A 63 -9.29 -14.08 27.12
CA ARG A 63 -7.88 -13.78 26.83
C ARG A 63 -7.76 -12.78 25.66
N LYS A 64 -7.15 -11.60 25.91
CA LYS A 64 -6.86 -10.62 24.86
C LYS A 64 -5.66 -11.10 24.05
N LEU A 65 -5.90 -11.52 22.81
CA LEU A 65 -4.85 -11.96 21.88
C LEU A 65 -4.03 -10.75 21.41
N VAL A 66 -2.71 -10.91 21.34
CA VAL A 66 -1.79 -9.86 20.84
C VAL A 66 -2.00 -9.60 19.36
N TYR A 67 -2.13 -10.67 18.57
CA TYR A 67 -2.49 -10.62 17.16
C TYR A 67 -3.89 -11.23 16.95
N PRO A 68 -4.98 -10.45 17.10
CA PRO A 68 -6.34 -10.98 16.99
C PRO A 68 -6.70 -11.39 15.56
N GLN A 69 -6.03 -10.81 14.56
CA GLN A 69 -6.16 -11.14 13.14
C GLN A 69 -4.80 -11.19 12.46
N TYR A 70 -4.54 -12.29 11.76
CA TYR A 70 -3.28 -12.55 11.09
C TYR A 70 -3.47 -13.55 9.94
N GLY A 71 -2.52 -13.60 9.02
CA GLY A 71 -2.46 -14.65 8.00
C GLY A 71 -1.03 -15.04 7.67
N LEU A 72 -0.80 -16.33 7.49
CA LEU A 72 0.49 -16.90 7.08
C LEU A 72 0.88 -16.32 5.72
N LEU A 73 2.10 -15.83 5.62
CA LEU A 73 2.67 -15.32 4.38
C LEU A 73 3.61 -16.36 3.75
N GLY A 74 4.40 -17.07 4.57
CA GLY A 74 5.33 -18.07 4.07
C GLY A 74 6.34 -18.49 5.13
N LEU A 75 7.44 -19.08 4.65
CA LEU A 75 8.57 -19.52 5.46
C LEU A 75 9.77 -18.59 5.21
N ARG A 76 10.42 -18.12 6.27
CA ARG A 76 11.69 -17.40 6.17
C ARG A 76 12.81 -18.36 5.76
N MET A 77 13.60 -17.95 4.77
CA MET A 77 14.71 -18.74 4.25
C MET A 77 16.05 -18.24 4.83
N GLY A 78 16.90 -19.17 5.27
CA GLY A 78 18.28 -18.87 5.68
C GLY A 78 18.48 -18.56 7.17
N SER A 79 17.52 -18.89 8.04
CA SER A 79 17.62 -18.71 9.50
C SER A 79 18.36 -19.85 10.23
N THR A 80 18.58 -20.98 9.57
CA THR A 80 19.18 -22.16 10.22
C THR A 80 20.70 -22.03 10.34
N THR A 81 21.19 -22.04 11.58
CA THR A 81 22.61 -22.00 11.96
C THR A 81 23.39 -23.30 11.68
N SER A 82 22.81 -24.29 11.00
CA SER A 82 23.54 -25.51 10.61
C SER A 82 23.24 -25.95 9.16
N PRO A 83 24.27 -26.15 8.31
CA PRO A 83 24.11 -26.59 6.93
C PRO A 83 23.72 -28.07 6.76
N ASP A 84 23.67 -28.86 7.85
CA ASP A 84 23.62 -30.32 7.78
C ASP A 84 22.22 -30.95 7.97
N THR A 85 21.18 -30.15 8.26
CA THR A 85 19.78 -30.61 8.23
C THR A 85 18.86 -29.54 7.65
N PRO A 86 18.30 -29.73 6.44
CA PRO A 86 17.24 -28.88 5.92
C PRO A 86 15.91 -29.25 6.61
N ALA A 87 15.83 -29.04 7.92
CA ALA A 87 14.57 -29.12 8.64
C ALA A 87 13.86 -27.77 8.46
N VAL A 88 12.62 -27.81 7.97
CA VAL A 88 11.73 -26.65 8.04
C VAL A 88 11.47 -26.39 9.52
N ASP A 89 11.94 -25.25 10.03
CA ASP A 89 11.65 -24.84 11.39
C ASP A 89 10.28 -24.15 11.42
N GLU A 90 9.41 -24.57 12.35
CA GLU A 90 8.11 -23.92 12.54
C GLU A 90 8.29 -22.47 13.01
N ASP A 91 9.39 -22.20 13.70
CA ASP A 91 9.78 -20.87 14.18
C ASP A 91 9.97 -19.86 13.03
N ASP A 92 10.34 -20.34 11.85
CA ASP A 92 10.55 -19.54 10.64
C ASP A 92 9.26 -19.18 9.88
N LEU A 93 8.09 -19.65 10.34
CA LEU A 93 6.82 -19.28 9.73
C LEU A 93 6.55 -17.78 9.96
N VAL A 94 6.36 -17.04 8.87
CA VAL A 94 6.11 -15.59 8.90
C VAL A 94 4.65 -15.30 8.63
N TYR A 95 4.04 -14.51 9.49
CA TYR A 95 2.65 -14.06 9.42
C TYR A 95 2.56 -12.56 9.17
N ALA A 96 1.51 -12.15 8.49
CA ALA A 96 1.12 -10.75 8.34
C ALA A 96 0.06 -10.39 9.38
N ASN A 97 0.29 -9.30 10.10
CA ASN A 97 -0.65 -8.71 11.05
C ASN A 97 -1.71 -7.90 10.30
N VAL A 98 -2.98 -8.24 10.41
CA VAL A 98 -4.06 -7.51 9.71
C VAL A 98 -4.78 -6.54 10.65
N SER A 99 -4.28 -6.40 11.88
CA SER A 99 -4.90 -5.62 12.95
C SER A 99 -4.28 -4.24 13.16
N ALA A 100 -3.14 -3.94 12.52
CA ALA A 100 -2.41 -2.70 12.66
C ALA A 100 -2.04 -2.12 11.28
N PRO A 101 -1.92 -0.78 11.15
CA PRO A 101 -1.51 -0.15 9.89
C PRO A 101 0.00 -0.31 9.66
N TRP A 102 0.39 -0.71 8.45
CA TRP A 102 1.79 -0.81 8.06
C TRP A 102 1.97 -0.73 6.55
N SER A 103 3.22 -0.69 6.12
CA SER A 103 3.64 -0.80 4.73
C SER A 103 4.77 -1.82 4.58
N ALA A 104 4.84 -2.43 3.40
CA ALA A 104 5.91 -3.33 3.01
C ALA A 104 6.21 -3.13 1.52
N PHE A 105 7.45 -3.42 1.13
CA PHE A 105 7.84 -3.46 -0.28
C PHE A 105 8.21 -4.89 -0.67
N ILE A 106 7.76 -5.32 -1.84
CA ILE A 106 8.03 -6.64 -2.40
C ILE A 106 9.01 -6.44 -3.56
N CYS A 107 10.13 -7.15 -3.52
CA CYS A 107 11.13 -7.15 -4.58
C CYS A 107 11.38 -8.58 -5.05
N GLY A 108 11.57 -8.75 -6.35
CA GLY A 108 11.88 -10.04 -6.95
C GLY A 108 12.30 -9.91 -8.41
N SER A 109 12.89 -10.97 -8.94
CA SER A 109 13.13 -11.09 -10.38
C SER A 109 11.81 -11.43 -11.10
N GLN A 110 11.73 -11.20 -12.41
CA GLN A 110 10.56 -11.57 -13.19
C GLN A 110 10.28 -13.06 -13.03
N GLY A 111 9.05 -13.41 -12.61
CA GLY A 111 8.64 -14.81 -12.38
C GLY A 111 9.03 -15.39 -11.01
N SER A 112 9.78 -14.68 -10.17
CA SER A 112 10.11 -15.15 -8.80
C SER A 112 8.88 -15.25 -7.88
N GLY A 113 7.84 -14.46 -8.14
CA GLY A 113 6.57 -14.52 -7.40
C GLY A 113 6.16 -13.21 -6.73
N MET A 114 6.52 -12.03 -7.25
CA MET A 114 6.09 -10.74 -6.68
C MET A 114 4.56 -10.60 -6.64
N SER A 115 3.88 -10.74 -7.78
CA SER A 115 2.41 -10.66 -7.87
C SER A 115 1.72 -11.80 -7.09
N HIS A 116 2.39 -12.96 -6.98
CA HIS A 116 1.96 -14.07 -6.12
C HIS A 116 2.03 -13.72 -4.63
N THR A 117 3.13 -13.10 -4.19
CA THR A 117 3.33 -12.60 -2.82
C THR A 117 2.27 -11.55 -2.48
N LEU A 118 2.05 -10.60 -3.40
CA LEU A 118 1.03 -9.58 -3.26
C LEU A 118 -0.37 -10.21 -3.11
N SER A 119 -0.68 -11.20 -3.94
CA SER A 119 -1.95 -11.93 -3.87
C SER A 119 -2.12 -12.65 -2.54
N CYS A 120 -1.07 -13.28 -1.99
CA CYS A 120 -1.14 -13.92 -0.67
C CYS A 120 -1.37 -12.91 0.47
N MET A 121 -0.77 -11.70 0.39
CA MET A 121 -1.04 -10.62 1.34
C MET A 121 -2.50 -10.13 1.25
N LEU A 122 -3.04 -10.02 0.02
CA LEU A 122 -4.44 -9.65 -0.20
C LEU A 122 -5.39 -10.75 0.28
N GLU A 123 -5.08 -12.03 0.05
CA GLU A 123 -5.86 -13.16 0.58
C GLU A 123 -5.95 -13.11 2.10
N ASN A 124 -4.83 -12.86 2.80
CA ASN A 124 -4.81 -12.71 4.25
C ASN A 124 -5.65 -11.53 4.75
N SER A 125 -5.87 -10.53 3.90
CA SER A 125 -6.57 -9.29 4.23
C SER A 125 -8.05 -9.30 3.85
N LEU A 126 -8.46 -10.17 2.92
CA LEU A 126 -9.79 -10.14 2.30
C LEU A 126 -10.61 -11.42 2.55
N ILE A 127 -9.97 -12.58 2.76
CA ILE A 127 -10.66 -13.86 2.96
C ILE A 127 -10.92 -14.07 4.46
N GLU A 128 -12.19 -13.94 4.88
CA GLU A 128 -12.60 -14.11 6.28
C GLU A 128 -12.28 -15.52 6.81
N SER A 129 -12.72 -16.54 6.08
CA SER A 129 -12.51 -17.95 6.45
C SER A 129 -11.40 -18.56 5.58
N SER A 130 -10.16 -18.47 6.07
CA SER A 130 -8.97 -18.92 5.37
C SER A 130 -8.20 -19.97 6.20
N PRO A 131 -7.66 -21.04 5.58
CA PRO A 131 -6.76 -21.95 6.28
C PRO A 131 -5.41 -21.30 6.64
N ALA A 132 -5.08 -20.15 6.02
CA ALA A 132 -3.83 -19.45 6.28
C ALA A 132 -3.84 -18.61 7.57
N GLY A 133 -4.99 -18.41 8.22
CA GLY A 133 -5.01 -17.62 9.45
C GLY A 133 -6.40 -17.27 9.95
N LYS A 134 -6.47 -16.20 10.74
CA LYS A 134 -7.71 -15.74 11.37
C LYS A 134 -8.00 -14.31 10.96
N LEU A 135 -9.15 -14.06 10.35
CA LEU A 135 -9.59 -12.74 9.94
C LEU A 135 -11.06 -12.55 10.34
N SER A 136 -11.32 -11.77 11.38
CA SER A 136 -12.69 -11.52 11.89
C SER A 136 -13.37 -10.30 11.28
N SER A 137 -12.59 -9.42 10.65
CA SER A 137 -13.05 -8.19 10.03
C SER A 137 -12.25 -7.97 8.75
N PRO A 138 -12.66 -8.57 7.62
CA PRO A 138 -12.02 -8.38 6.34
C PRO A 138 -11.86 -6.90 5.97
N LEU A 139 -10.72 -6.58 5.35
CA LEU A 139 -10.44 -5.25 4.85
C LEU A 139 -11.20 -5.02 3.54
N ALA A 140 -11.32 -3.76 3.14
CA ALA A 140 -11.55 -3.41 1.74
C ALA A 140 -10.19 -3.30 1.04
N GLY A 141 -10.07 -3.86 -0.16
CA GLY A 141 -8.84 -3.84 -0.94
C GLY A 141 -8.90 -2.90 -2.13
N MET A 142 -7.80 -2.18 -2.39
CA MET A 142 -7.57 -1.49 -3.65
C MET A 142 -6.20 -1.87 -4.23
N VAL A 143 -6.16 -2.29 -5.50
CA VAL A 143 -4.90 -2.50 -6.24
C VAL A 143 -4.82 -1.47 -7.36
N LEU A 144 -3.70 -0.76 -7.44
CA LEU A 144 -3.39 0.17 -8.51
C LEU A 144 -2.45 -0.53 -9.47
N HIS A 145 -2.83 -0.66 -10.74
CA HIS A 145 -2.06 -1.37 -11.75
C HIS A 145 -1.89 -0.53 -13.01
N TYR A 146 -0.67 -0.50 -13.53
CA TYR A 146 -0.37 0.11 -14.82
C TYR A 146 0.86 -0.51 -15.45
N ASP A 147 0.67 -0.92 -16.69
CA ASP A 147 1.72 -1.42 -17.56
C ASP A 147 1.83 -0.55 -18.82
N LYS A 148 3.06 -0.34 -19.29
CA LYS A 148 3.31 0.42 -20.52
C LYS A 148 2.92 -0.45 -21.70
N PHE A 149 2.00 0.05 -22.53
CA PHE A 149 1.67 -0.57 -23.81
C PHE A 149 2.89 -0.55 -24.75
N THR A 150 3.70 -1.61 -24.72
CA THR A 150 4.84 -1.80 -25.65
C THR A 150 4.41 -2.60 -26.89
N ALA A 151 3.38 -3.46 -26.77
CA ALA A 151 2.64 -4.09 -27.86
C ALA A 151 1.25 -4.52 -27.38
N PHE A 152 0.26 -4.61 -28.27
CA PHE A 152 -1.12 -5.03 -27.94
C PHE A 152 -1.20 -6.47 -27.38
N SER A 153 -0.14 -7.27 -27.57
CA SER A 153 -0.03 -8.65 -27.10
C SER A 153 0.82 -8.83 -25.83
N SER A 154 1.41 -7.76 -25.30
CA SER A 154 2.31 -7.83 -24.12
C SER A 154 1.74 -7.22 -22.85
N THR A 155 0.55 -6.61 -22.88
CA THR A 155 -0.06 -5.98 -21.70
C THR A 155 -0.34 -7.02 -20.63
N GLN A 156 0.36 -6.91 -19.51
CA GLN A 156 0.12 -7.80 -18.37
C GLN A 156 -1.09 -7.29 -17.59
N LEU A 157 -2.16 -8.09 -17.55
CA LEU A 157 -3.31 -7.82 -16.70
C LEU A 157 -2.93 -8.04 -15.23
N CYS A 158 -3.58 -7.32 -14.32
CA CYS A 158 -3.34 -7.47 -12.90
C CYS A 158 -3.77 -8.86 -12.41
N GLU A 159 -2.82 -9.66 -11.91
CA GLU A 159 -3.07 -11.03 -11.43
C GLU A 159 -3.96 -11.10 -10.19
N ALA A 160 -4.08 -9.99 -9.45
CA ALA A 160 -5.00 -9.90 -8.31
C ALA A 160 -6.46 -10.12 -8.75
N ALA A 161 -6.79 -10.02 -10.04
CA ALA A 161 -8.12 -10.32 -10.55
C ALA A 161 -8.54 -11.78 -10.29
N TYR A 162 -7.58 -12.72 -10.21
CA TYR A 162 -7.89 -14.12 -9.92
C TYR A 162 -8.39 -14.35 -8.48
N LEU A 163 -8.27 -13.37 -7.57
CA LEU A 163 -8.81 -13.48 -6.21
C LEU A 163 -10.32 -13.75 -6.20
N CYS A 164 -11.05 -13.41 -7.27
CA CYS A 164 -12.47 -13.72 -7.39
C CYS A 164 -12.80 -15.23 -7.39
N SER A 165 -11.80 -16.10 -7.54
CA SER A 165 -11.96 -17.56 -7.44
C SER A 165 -12.24 -18.07 -6.03
N SER A 166 -11.98 -17.27 -4.98
CA SER A 166 -12.29 -17.63 -3.58
C SER A 166 -13.32 -16.70 -2.95
N ASN A 167 -14.46 -16.54 -3.63
CA ASN A 167 -15.63 -15.77 -3.16
C ASN A 167 -15.37 -14.28 -2.86
N ILE A 168 -14.28 -13.70 -3.37
CA ILE A 168 -14.01 -12.26 -3.26
C ILE A 168 -14.69 -11.54 -4.43
N PRO A 169 -15.60 -10.58 -4.19
CA PRO A 169 -16.07 -9.69 -5.25
C PRO A 169 -14.90 -8.83 -5.75
N VAL A 170 -14.57 -8.94 -7.03
CA VAL A 170 -13.52 -8.17 -7.70
C VAL A 170 -14.14 -7.23 -8.73
N ARG A 171 -13.86 -5.94 -8.58
CA ARG A 171 -14.25 -4.90 -9.53
C ARG A 171 -13.01 -4.29 -10.16
N VAL A 172 -12.92 -4.36 -11.49
CA VAL A 172 -11.83 -3.73 -12.25
C VAL A 172 -12.34 -2.43 -12.87
N LEU A 173 -11.83 -1.32 -12.38
CA LEU A 173 -11.99 0.01 -12.95
C LEU A 173 -10.94 0.20 -14.04
N VAL A 174 -11.37 0.46 -15.27
CA VAL A 174 -10.46 0.64 -16.42
C VAL A 174 -10.68 1.98 -17.08
N SER A 175 -9.69 2.48 -17.82
CA SER A 175 -9.86 3.71 -18.60
C SER A 175 -11.08 3.63 -19.54
N PRO A 176 -11.96 4.64 -19.57
CA PRO A 176 -13.09 4.69 -20.50
C PRO A 176 -12.68 4.53 -21.97
N SER A 177 -11.51 5.03 -22.36
CA SER A 177 -11.00 4.94 -23.73
C SER A 177 -10.48 3.55 -24.12
N ASN A 178 -10.23 2.66 -23.15
CA ASN A 178 -9.78 1.29 -23.38
C ASN A 178 -10.75 0.23 -22.81
N TYR A 179 -11.96 0.63 -22.43
CA TYR A 179 -12.91 -0.22 -21.71
C TYR A 179 -13.20 -1.55 -22.41
N HIS A 180 -13.53 -1.52 -23.70
CA HIS A 180 -13.93 -2.72 -24.44
C HIS A 180 -12.80 -3.75 -24.55
N ALA A 181 -11.57 -3.30 -24.80
CA ALA A 181 -10.41 -4.19 -24.89
C ALA A 181 -10.09 -4.81 -23.53
N MET A 182 -10.01 -3.99 -22.49
CA MET A 182 -9.72 -4.47 -21.13
C MET A 182 -10.82 -5.38 -20.59
N LYS A 183 -12.09 -5.06 -20.87
CA LYS A 183 -13.21 -5.95 -20.52
C LYS A 183 -13.07 -7.32 -21.15
N ASN A 184 -12.83 -7.36 -22.47
CA ASN A 184 -12.62 -8.62 -23.17
C ASN A 184 -11.40 -9.38 -22.63
N ALA A 185 -10.32 -8.69 -22.26
CA ALA A 185 -9.12 -9.31 -21.71
C ALA A 185 -9.37 -9.94 -20.32
N TYR A 186 -9.99 -9.19 -19.40
CA TYR A 186 -10.30 -9.67 -18.05
C TYR A 186 -11.42 -10.73 -18.01
N GLU A 187 -12.44 -10.64 -18.85
CA GLU A 187 -13.52 -11.64 -18.92
C GLU A 187 -13.04 -12.99 -19.50
N ASN A 188 -11.89 -13.01 -20.18
CA ASN A 188 -11.28 -14.19 -20.76
C ASN A 188 -9.95 -14.56 -20.08
N LEU A 189 -9.80 -14.28 -18.78
CA LEU A 189 -8.62 -14.66 -18.01
C LEU A 189 -8.37 -16.19 -18.09
N PRO A 190 -7.19 -16.63 -18.52
CA PRO A 190 -6.86 -18.06 -18.61
C PRO A 190 -7.04 -18.79 -17.29
N GLY A 191 -7.67 -19.97 -17.28
CA GLY A 191 -7.83 -20.80 -16.08
C GLY A 191 -8.83 -20.30 -15.03
N LEU A 192 -9.39 -19.09 -15.14
CA LEU A 192 -10.42 -18.59 -14.22
C LEU A 192 -11.81 -19.19 -14.51
N GLY A 193 -12.09 -19.51 -15.77
CA GLY A 193 -13.44 -19.88 -16.21
C GLY A 193 -14.42 -18.71 -16.12
N LYS A 194 -15.73 -18.99 -16.08
CA LYS A 194 -16.76 -17.96 -15.92
C LYS A 194 -16.96 -17.63 -14.45
N SER A 195 -16.67 -16.39 -14.06
CA SER A 195 -16.91 -15.89 -12.69
C SER A 195 -17.94 -14.76 -12.72
N ASN A 196 -18.98 -14.85 -11.87
CA ASN A 196 -19.93 -13.76 -11.65
C ASN A 196 -19.41 -12.72 -10.63
N LEU A 197 -18.26 -12.99 -10.01
CA LEU A 197 -17.65 -12.14 -9.00
C LEU A 197 -16.62 -11.17 -9.59
N LEU A 198 -16.21 -11.34 -10.84
CA LEU A 198 -15.37 -10.41 -11.58
C LEU A 198 -16.25 -9.47 -12.42
N ARG A 199 -16.13 -8.17 -12.20
CA ARG A 199 -16.81 -7.14 -13.00
C ARG A 199 -15.84 -6.11 -13.51
N VAL A 200 -15.85 -5.87 -14.82
CA VAL A 200 -15.09 -4.78 -15.46
C VAL A 200 -16.01 -3.61 -15.78
N VAL A 201 -15.63 -2.41 -15.33
CA VAL A 201 -16.41 -1.18 -15.48
C VAL A 201 -15.51 -0.01 -15.89
N PRO A 202 -16.01 0.92 -16.71
CA PRO A 202 -15.27 2.14 -17.00
C PRO A 202 -15.12 2.98 -15.73
N MET A 203 -13.92 3.49 -15.49
CA MET A 203 -13.60 4.35 -14.37
C MET A 203 -14.13 5.75 -14.63
N TYR A 204 -15.25 6.11 -14.02
CA TYR A 204 -15.76 7.48 -14.03
C TYR A 204 -15.57 8.13 -12.66
N LEU A 205 -15.07 9.36 -12.67
CA LEU A 205 -14.89 10.21 -11.50
C LEU A 205 -16.18 11.01 -11.24
N PRO A 206 -16.76 10.92 -10.04
CA PRO A 206 -17.90 11.76 -9.68
C PRO A 206 -17.43 13.21 -9.49
N GLN A 207 -18.06 14.15 -10.21
CA GLN A 207 -17.69 15.57 -10.15
C GLN A 207 -17.73 16.14 -8.72
N LYS A 208 -18.67 15.69 -7.90
CA LYS A 208 -18.80 16.10 -6.49
C LYS A 208 -17.59 15.75 -5.62
N HIS A 209 -16.70 14.88 -6.07
CA HIS A 209 -15.49 14.50 -5.34
C HIS A 209 -14.22 15.15 -5.85
N LEU A 210 -14.30 15.95 -6.91
CA LEU A 210 -13.20 16.80 -7.34
C LEU A 210 -12.91 17.83 -6.26
N ASN A 211 -11.63 17.95 -5.92
CA ASN A 211 -11.12 19.03 -5.10
C ASN A 211 -10.07 19.83 -5.89
N ILE A 212 -9.65 20.96 -5.33
CA ILE A 212 -8.68 21.84 -5.97
C ILE A 212 -7.34 21.15 -6.21
N SER A 213 -6.90 20.28 -5.28
CA SER A 213 -5.66 19.53 -5.44
C SER A 213 -5.73 18.63 -6.68
N MET A 214 -6.81 17.85 -6.81
CA MET A 214 -7.07 16.98 -7.96
C MET A 214 -7.12 17.78 -9.27
N MET A 215 -7.81 18.93 -9.28
CA MET A 215 -7.86 19.81 -10.45
C MET A 215 -6.48 20.36 -10.83
N LYS A 216 -5.65 20.72 -9.84
CA LYS A 216 -4.27 21.16 -10.11
C LYS A 216 -3.45 20.04 -10.73
N THR A 217 -3.49 18.83 -10.15
CA THR A 217 -2.72 17.70 -10.66
C THR A 217 -3.18 17.31 -12.08
N LEU A 218 -4.49 17.27 -12.34
CA LEU A 218 -5.06 16.93 -13.66
C LEU A 218 -4.77 17.98 -14.74
N MET A 219 -4.52 19.23 -14.35
CA MET A 219 -4.14 20.31 -15.27
C MET A 219 -2.63 20.33 -15.58
N GLY A 220 -1.89 19.28 -15.20
CA GLY A 220 -0.46 19.16 -15.47
C GLY A 220 0.39 20.15 -14.69
N ILE A 221 -0.08 20.60 -13.53
CA ILE A 221 0.66 21.51 -12.64
C ILE A 221 1.70 20.71 -11.87
N ASN A 222 2.78 20.36 -12.55
CA ASN A 222 3.98 19.81 -11.92
C ASN A 222 4.83 20.97 -11.39
N ALA A 223 5.51 20.76 -10.26
CA ALA A 223 6.39 21.76 -9.64
C ALA A 223 7.76 21.86 -10.36
N GLY A 224 7.74 22.08 -11.68
CA GLY A 224 8.93 22.26 -12.51
C GLY A 224 9.04 23.70 -13.05
N ASP A 225 10.24 24.10 -13.45
CA ASP A 225 10.56 25.46 -13.90
C ASP A 225 9.94 25.86 -15.25
N ASP A 226 9.40 24.91 -16.04
CA ASP A 226 8.81 25.16 -17.37
C ASP A 226 7.28 25.04 -17.37
N GLN A 227 6.64 25.79 -16.46
CA GLN A 227 5.20 25.75 -16.26
C GLN A 227 4.47 26.56 -17.36
N PRO A 228 3.49 25.99 -18.08
CA PRO A 228 2.75 26.73 -19.08
C PRO A 228 2.00 27.93 -18.48
N LEU A 229 2.04 29.07 -19.16
CA LEU A 229 1.43 30.32 -18.69
C LEU A 229 -0.08 30.24 -18.40
N TYR A 230 -0.83 29.32 -19.05
CA TYR A 230 -2.26 29.14 -18.75
C TYR A 230 -2.49 28.66 -17.31
N VAL A 231 -1.49 28.03 -16.70
CA VAL A 231 -1.61 27.46 -15.37
C VAL A 231 -1.77 28.53 -14.30
N GLU A 232 -1.13 29.70 -14.44
CA GLU A 232 -1.30 30.81 -13.50
C GLU A 232 -2.77 31.26 -13.42
N VAL A 233 -3.41 31.32 -14.58
CA VAL A 233 -4.84 31.66 -14.71
C VAL A 233 -5.71 30.59 -14.07
N VAL A 234 -5.43 29.30 -14.34
CA VAL A 234 -6.13 28.17 -13.71
C VAL A 234 -6.00 28.23 -12.19
N ILE A 235 -4.79 28.45 -11.65
CA ILE A 235 -4.54 28.57 -10.20
C ILE A 235 -5.31 29.74 -9.61
N LYS A 236 -5.34 30.89 -10.30
CA LYS A 236 -6.11 32.08 -9.88
C LYS A 236 -7.60 31.77 -9.77
N ILE A 237 -8.19 31.11 -10.79
CA ILE A 237 -9.60 30.70 -10.76
C ILE A 237 -9.87 29.76 -9.59
N LEU A 238 -9.04 28.71 -9.44
CA LEU A 238 -9.19 27.71 -8.38
C LEU A 238 -9.09 28.33 -6.99
N ARG A 239 -8.18 29.29 -6.79
CA ARG A 239 -8.01 30.02 -5.51
C ARG A 239 -9.26 30.84 -5.17
N GLU A 240 -9.84 31.54 -6.15
CA GLU A 240 -11.06 32.33 -5.92
C GLU A 240 -12.27 31.44 -5.67
N MET A 241 -12.36 30.28 -6.35
CA MET A 241 -13.38 29.28 -6.04
C MET A 241 -13.24 28.76 -4.61
N ALA A 242 -12.02 28.46 -4.15
CA ALA A 242 -11.75 28.05 -2.77
C ALA A 242 -12.19 29.08 -1.73
N ARG A 243 -11.96 30.37 -2.03
CA ARG A 243 -12.32 31.48 -1.14
C ARG A 243 -13.83 31.64 -1.04
N THR A 244 -14.54 31.44 -2.13
CA THR A 244 -16.01 31.59 -2.21
C THR A 244 -16.78 30.38 -1.67
N SER A 245 -16.16 29.20 -1.59
CA SER A 245 -16.83 27.98 -1.14
C SER A 245 -16.93 27.80 0.39
N GLN A 246 -16.52 28.78 1.21
CA GLN A 246 -16.70 28.82 2.68
C GLN A 246 -16.41 27.47 3.42
N GLY A 247 -15.37 26.74 2.99
CA GLY A 247 -15.00 25.46 3.61
C GLY A 247 -15.72 24.22 3.06
N GLN A 248 -16.58 24.35 2.05
CA GLN A 248 -17.07 23.20 1.29
C GLN A 248 -15.93 22.61 0.44
N SER A 249 -15.69 21.30 0.60
CA SER A 249 -14.58 20.57 -0.04
C SER A 249 -14.80 20.26 -1.54
N HIS A 250 -15.99 20.47 -2.09
CA HIS A 250 -16.32 20.04 -3.45
C HIS A 250 -16.17 21.20 -4.45
N LEU A 251 -15.53 20.91 -5.59
CA LEU A 251 -15.37 21.85 -6.69
C LEU A 251 -16.46 21.63 -7.74
N ASP A 252 -17.24 22.67 -8.04
CA ASP A 252 -18.18 22.64 -9.18
C ASP A 252 -17.38 22.80 -10.49
N TYR A 253 -17.17 21.68 -11.19
CA TYR A 253 -16.45 21.65 -12.46
C TYR A 253 -17.10 22.53 -13.53
N ASN A 254 -18.43 22.56 -13.60
CA ASN A 254 -19.14 23.38 -14.59
C ASN A 254 -18.97 24.87 -14.27
N ALA A 255 -18.92 25.26 -13.00
CA ALA A 255 -18.57 26.63 -12.62
C ALA A 255 -17.12 26.98 -12.94
N PHE A 256 -16.19 26.03 -12.75
CA PHE A 256 -14.80 26.18 -13.16
C PHE A 256 -14.68 26.41 -14.68
N LYS A 257 -15.31 25.56 -15.49
CA LYS A 257 -15.32 25.67 -16.96
C LYS A 257 -15.87 27.02 -17.45
N ARG A 258 -17.00 27.47 -16.90
CA ARG A 258 -17.59 28.79 -17.21
C ARG A 258 -16.69 29.97 -16.83
N ARG A 259 -15.86 29.84 -15.79
CA ARG A 259 -14.88 30.89 -15.42
C ARG A 259 -13.69 30.87 -16.37
N LEU A 260 -13.26 29.67 -16.78
CA LEU A 260 -12.17 29.48 -17.74
C LEU A 260 -12.52 30.07 -19.11
N GLU A 261 -13.73 29.85 -19.60
CA GLU A 261 -14.23 30.40 -20.88
C GLU A 261 -14.33 31.93 -20.91
N LYS A 262 -14.29 32.60 -19.75
CA LYS A 262 -14.33 34.06 -19.63
C LYS A 262 -12.95 34.71 -19.60
N GLU A 263 -11.88 33.93 -19.47
CA GLU A 263 -10.52 34.46 -19.47
C GLU A 263 -9.99 34.55 -20.91
N ASP A 264 -9.29 35.64 -21.22
CA ASP A 264 -8.68 35.85 -22.53
C ASP A 264 -7.31 35.14 -22.61
N PHE A 265 -7.33 33.85 -22.96
CA PHE A 265 -6.11 33.10 -23.24
C PHE A 265 -5.49 33.49 -24.58
N LEU A 266 -4.15 33.53 -24.65
CA LEU A 266 -3.46 33.63 -25.93
C LEU A 266 -3.78 32.39 -26.78
N THR A 267 -3.90 32.54 -28.10
CA THR A 267 -4.22 31.42 -29.01
C THR A 267 -3.29 30.21 -28.82
N ARG A 268 -2.01 30.46 -28.48
CA ARG A 268 -1.00 29.43 -28.21
C ARG A 268 -1.19 28.67 -26.88
N GLN A 269 -1.99 29.21 -25.96
CA GLN A 269 -2.29 28.61 -24.65
C GLN A 269 -3.55 27.72 -24.69
N ASN A 270 -4.49 28.03 -25.59
CA ASN A 270 -5.76 27.31 -25.68
C ASN A 270 -5.60 25.84 -26.07
N ALA A 271 -4.72 25.53 -27.02
CA ALA A 271 -4.56 24.15 -27.48
C ALA A 271 -4.06 23.20 -26.37
N PRO A 272 -2.96 23.49 -25.64
CA PRO A 272 -2.51 22.65 -24.53
C PRO A 272 -3.53 22.54 -23.38
N LEU A 273 -4.22 23.63 -23.05
CA LEU A 273 -5.25 23.65 -22.01
C LEU A 273 -6.45 22.76 -22.39
N ASN A 274 -6.93 22.87 -23.62
CA ASN A 274 -8.05 22.07 -24.11
C ASN A 274 -7.71 20.58 -24.13
N MET A 275 -6.50 20.19 -24.53
CA MET A 275 -6.08 18.78 -24.47
C MET A 275 -6.12 18.23 -23.02
N ARG A 276 -5.71 19.03 -22.03
CA ARG A 276 -5.79 18.64 -20.60
C ARG A 276 -7.24 18.52 -20.12
N LEU A 277 -8.10 19.46 -20.52
CA LEU A 277 -9.54 19.40 -20.22
C LEU A 277 -10.19 18.17 -20.87
N GLU A 278 -9.84 17.83 -22.11
CA GLU A 278 -10.37 16.65 -22.81
C GLU A 278 -10.01 15.35 -22.08
N VAL A 279 -8.76 15.21 -21.61
CA VAL A 279 -8.35 14.06 -20.80
C VAL A 279 -9.19 13.99 -19.52
N LEU A 280 -9.31 15.09 -18.78
CA LEU A 280 -10.11 15.15 -17.56
C LEU A 280 -11.59 14.80 -17.81
N GLU A 281 -12.21 15.42 -18.82
CA GLU A 281 -13.61 15.23 -19.16
C GLU A 281 -13.90 13.81 -19.65
N SER A 282 -12.91 13.12 -20.24
CA SER A 282 -13.05 11.71 -20.63
C SER A 282 -13.28 10.76 -19.46
N PHE A 283 -12.87 11.15 -18.24
CA PHE A 283 -13.13 10.42 -17.01
C PHE A 283 -14.40 10.87 -16.29
N PHE A 284 -15.18 11.82 -16.81
CA PHE A 284 -16.50 12.12 -16.26
C PHE A 284 -17.58 11.24 -16.88
N GLU A 285 -18.65 11.01 -16.11
CA GLU A 285 -19.80 10.28 -16.63
C GLU A 285 -20.40 11.00 -17.85
N PRO A 286 -20.73 10.26 -18.93
CA PRO A 286 -21.34 10.86 -20.11
C PRO A 286 -22.61 11.65 -19.75
N GLY A 287 -22.62 12.93 -20.09
CA GLY A 287 -23.76 13.82 -19.85
C GLY A 287 -23.72 14.64 -18.55
N THR A 288 -22.67 14.51 -17.72
CA THR A 288 -22.51 15.36 -16.52
C THR A 288 -21.78 16.68 -16.78
N VAL A 289 -21.13 16.82 -17.95
CA VAL A 289 -20.43 18.05 -18.37
C VAL A 289 -21.31 18.84 -19.34
N VAL A 290 -21.49 20.14 -19.06
CA VAL A 290 -22.23 21.04 -19.96
C VAL A 290 -21.39 21.32 -21.21
N GLY A 291 -21.96 21.11 -22.40
CA GLY A 291 -21.34 21.42 -23.70
C GLY A 291 -20.84 20.21 -24.51
N SER A 292 -20.70 19.03 -23.91
CA SER A 292 -20.50 17.78 -24.65
C SER A 292 -21.83 17.41 -25.29
N GLY A 293 -21.95 17.40 -26.63
CA GLY A 293 -23.21 17.33 -27.42
C GLY A 293 -24.14 16.13 -27.25
N GLY A 294 -24.14 15.44 -26.10
CA GLY A 294 -25.10 14.43 -25.71
C GLY A 294 -26.38 15.06 -25.13
N LYS A 295 -27.55 14.54 -25.55
CA LYS A 295 -28.84 14.87 -24.93
C LYS A 295 -28.77 14.56 -23.43
N GLN A 296 -29.10 15.54 -22.58
CA GLN A 296 -29.38 15.32 -21.15
C GLN A 296 -30.49 14.26 -21.03
N LYS A 297 -30.12 13.00 -20.83
CA LYS A 297 -31.04 12.02 -20.28
C LYS A 297 -31.06 12.25 -18.77
N ASN A 298 -32.25 12.16 -18.16
CA ASN A 298 -32.42 12.18 -16.71
C ASN A 298 -31.32 11.32 -16.06
N PRO A 299 -30.65 11.77 -15.00
CA PRO A 299 -29.63 10.99 -14.35
C PRO A 299 -30.31 9.74 -13.80
N ALA A 300 -30.19 8.62 -14.50
CA ALA A 300 -30.33 7.33 -13.87
C ALA A 300 -29.37 7.40 -12.67
N LYS A 301 -29.90 7.15 -11.45
CA LYS A 301 -29.20 7.09 -10.17
C LYS A 301 -27.68 6.94 -10.39
N ALA A 302 -26.91 7.99 -10.11
CA ALA A 302 -25.53 8.16 -10.58
C ALA A 302 -24.75 6.84 -10.48
N LEU A 303 -24.40 6.25 -11.63
CA LEU A 303 -23.65 4.99 -11.70
C LEU A 303 -22.32 5.09 -10.94
N SER A 304 -21.80 6.31 -10.84
CA SER A 304 -20.54 6.70 -10.19
C SER A 304 -20.58 6.67 -8.67
N ASP A 305 -21.73 6.80 -8.00
CA ASP A 305 -21.74 6.77 -6.53
C ASP A 305 -21.47 5.37 -6.01
N ASP A 306 -22.19 4.37 -6.53
CA ASP A 306 -21.97 2.95 -6.20
C ASP A 306 -20.58 2.46 -6.68
N LEU A 307 -19.97 3.15 -7.66
CA LEU A 307 -18.66 2.80 -8.23
C LEU A 307 -17.52 2.94 -7.20
N TRP A 308 -17.61 3.97 -6.35
CA TRP A 308 -16.60 4.33 -5.35
C TRP A 308 -16.98 3.87 -3.93
N ASP A 309 -17.91 2.91 -3.81
CA ASP A 309 -18.16 2.19 -2.58
C ASP A 309 -17.18 1.03 -2.42
N PHE A 310 -16.66 0.80 -1.22
CA PHE A 310 -15.62 -0.20 -0.96
C PHE A 310 -16.03 -1.17 0.17
N PRO A 311 -16.87 -2.18 -0.13
CA PRO A 311 -17.30 -3.15 0.87
C PRO A 311 -16.14 -3.97 1.46
N LYS A 312 -16.28 -4.39 2.72
CA LYS A 312 -15.38 -5.34 3.37
C LYS A 312 -15.32 -6.66 2.59
N GLY A 313 -14.14 -7.28 2.53
CA GLY A 313 -13.93 -8.55 1.83
C GLY A 313 -14.05 -8.44 0.30
N SER A 314 -13.92 -7.23 -0.25
CA SER A 314 -13.95 -6.98 -1.69
C SER A 314 -12.66 -6.34 -2.18
N LEU A 315 -12.36 -6.51 -3.46
CA LEU A 315 -11.21 -5.90 -4.12
C LEU A 315 -11.66 -4.99 -5.27
N THR A 316 -11.18 -3.75 -5.27
CA THR A 316 -11.23 -2.86 -6.43
C THR A 316 -9.85 -2.76 -7.07
N ILE A 317 -9.73 -3.15 -8.33
CA ILE A 317 -8.51 -2.97 -9.13
C ILE A 317 -8.69 -1.74 -9.99
N VAL A 318 -7.77 -0.79 -9.94
CA VAL A 318 -7.71 0.36 -10.85
C VAL A 318 -6.60 0.07 -11.86
N ASP A 319 -7.00 -0.37 -13.05
CA ASP A 319 -6.09 -0.69 -14.14
C ASP A 319 -6.13 0.41 -15.19
N LEU A 320 -5.10 1.26 -15.18
CA LEU A 320 -4.97 2.38 -16.10
C LEU A 320 -4.07 2.07 -17.29
N SER A 321 -3.78 0.79 -17.53
CA SER A 321 -3.09 0.35 -18.74
C SER A 321 -3.94 0.74 -19.95
N CYS A 322 -3.55 1.81 -20.62
CA CYS A 322 -4.26 2.37 -21.76
C CYS A 322 -3.27 3.03 -22.73
N PRO A 323 -3.38 2.82 -24.06
CA PRO A 323 -2.52 3.45 -25.05
C PRO A 323 -2.52 4.99 -25.03
N PHE A 324 -3.54 5.60 -24.43
CA PHE A 324 -3.77 7.05 -24.41
C PHE A 324 -3.44 7.70 -23.06
N ILE A 325 -2.98 6.93 -22.07
CA ILE A 325 -2.65 7.44 -20.73
C ILE A 325 -1.15 7.26 -20.50
N GLY A 326 -0.45 8.36 -20.25
CA GLY A 326 0.97 8.34 -19.89
C GLY A 326 1.21 8.11 -18.40
N PRO A 327 2.46 7.81 -17.98
CA PRO A 327 2.81 7.58 -16.58
C PRO A 327 2.43 8.72 -15.62
N ASP A 328 2.58 9.97 -16.05
CA ASP A 328 2.27 11.16 -15.23
C ASP A 328 0.76 11.30 -14.98
N ASP A 329 -0.05 11.06 -16.01
CA ASP A 329 -1.51 11.09 -15.92
C ASP A 329 -2.00 9.90 -15.08
N THR A 330 -1.40 8.72 -15.22
CA THR A 330 -1.68 7.56 -14.35
C THR A 330 -1.39 7.87 -12.89
N CYS A 331 -0.23 8.45 -12.56
CA CYS A 331 0.12 8.84 -11.19
C CYS A 331 -0.93 9.81 -10.60
N THR A 332 -1.36 10.78 -11.41
CA THR A 332 -2.41 11.72 -11.06
C THR A 332 -3.73 11.03 -10.75
N LEU A 333 -4.19 10.15 -11.65
CA LEU A 333 -5.44 9.42 -11.51
C LEU A 333 -5.39 8.46 -10.31
N PHE A 334 -4.27 7.79 -10.05
CA PHE A 334 -4.07 6.97 -8.86
C PHE A 334 -4.18 7.78 -7.57
N ASN A 335 -3.57 8.96 -7.49
CA ASN A 335 -3.72 9.84 -6.33
C ASN A 335 -5.19 10.22 -6.07
N ILE A 336 -5.97 10.41 -7.14
CA ILE A 336 -7.41 10.64 -7.05
C ILE A 336 -8.11 9.40 -6.49
N CYS A 337 -7.85 8.22 -7.07
CA CYS A 337 -8.44 6.94 -6.64
C CYS A 337 -8.15 6.65 -5.17
N VAL A 338 -6.91 6.84 -4.73
CA VAL A 338 -6.50 6.73 -3.32
C VAL A 338 -7.28 7.72 -2.47
N SER A 339 -7.32 8.99 -2.86
CA SER A 339 -8.07 10.00 -2.11
C SER A 339 -9.57 9.67 -1.98
N LEU A 340 -10.17 9.02 -2.98
CA LEU A 340 -11.55 8.53 -2.92
C LEU A 340 -11.70 7.32 -1.99
N PHE A 341 -10.81 6.34 -2.13
CA PHE A 341 -10.77 5.14 -1.30
C PHE A 341 -10.65 5.47 0.19
N LEU A 342 -9.75 6.39 0.54
CA LEU A 342 -9.48 6.76 1.93
C LEU A 342 -10.63 7.53 2.62
N LYS A 343 -11.64 8.00 1.88
CA LYS A 343 -12.82 8.64 2.51
C LYS A 343 -13.66 7.66 3.32
N GLY A 344 -13.70 6.38 2.92
CA GLY A 344 -14.47 5.31 3.58
C GLY A 344 -13.76 4.65 4.77
N ARG A 345 -12.67 5.23 5.30
CA ARG A 345 -11.86 4.64 6.39
C ARG A 345 -12.63 4.39 7.68
N ALA A 346 -13.74 5.10 7.91
CA ALA A 346 -14.57 4.92 9.09
C ALA A 346 -15.38 3.62 9.03
N ASP A 347 -15.66 3.11 7.82
CA ASP A 347 -16.59 1.99 7.60
C ASP A 347 -15.88 0.63 7.60
N ALA A 348 -14.64 0.60 7.12
CA ALA A 348 -13.82 -0.61 7.02
C ALA A 348 -12.32 -0.31 7.13
N GLY A 349 -11.55 -1.27 7.65
CA GLY A 349 -10.10 -1.28 7.46
C GLY A 349 -9.77 -1.41 5.97
N GLN A 350 -8.63 -0.87 5.56
CA GLN A 350 -8.30 -0.69 4.15
C GLN A 350 -6.87 -1.15 3.85
N ILE A 351 -6.69 -1.84 2.73
CA ILE A 351 -5.37 -2.18 2.18
C ILE A 351 -5.26 -1.61 0.76
N ILE A 352 -4.15 -0.93 0.48
CA ILE A 352 -3.81 -0.43 -0.85
C ILE A 352 -2.53 -1.13 -1.30
N ALA A 353 -2.56 -1.66 -2.51
CA ALA A 353 -1.41 -2.21 -3.19
C ALA A 353 -1.11 -1.42 -4.46
N LEU A 354 0.18 -1.20 -4.72
CA LEU A 354 0.66 -0.69 -6.00
C LEU A 354 1.37 -1.83 -6.71
N ASP A 355 0.72 -2.37 -7.74
CA ASP A 355 1.29 -3.39 -8.61
C ASP A 355 2.22 -2.72 -9.64
N GLU A 356 3.25 -3.44 -10.07
CA GLU A 356 4.28 -2.94 -10.99
C GLU A 356 4.84 -1.54 -10.63
N ALA A 357 5.07 -1.31 -9.34
CA ALA A 357 5.46 -0.01 -8.79
C ALA A 357 6.73 0.60 -9.43
N HIS A 358 7.59 -0.21 -10.05
CA HIS A 358 8.77 0.26 -10.79
C HIS A 358 8.41 1.17 -11.97
N ASN A 359 7.20 1.07 -12.54
CA ASN A 359 6.67 1.98 -13.55
C ASN A 359 6.32 3.38 -13.02
N HIS A 360 6.20 3.53 -11.69
CA HIS A 360 5.73 4.75 -11.03
C HIS A 360 6.77 5.39 -10.10
N ILE A 361 7.55 4.58 -9.39
CA ILE A 361 8.49 5.05 -8.37
C ILE A 361 9.79 5.59 -8.99
N ALA A 362 10.10 5.24 -10.25
CA ALA A 362 11.31 5.71 -10.94
C ALA A 362 11.42 7.25 -11.01
N GLY A 363 10.30 7.97 -11.11
CA GLY A 363 10.29 9.44 -11.09
C GLY A 363 10.66 10.07 -9.74
N ALA A 364 10.45 9.36 -8.63
CA ALA A 364 10.85 9.80 -7.29
C ALA A 364 12.31 9.42 -6.97
N ALA A 365 12.79 8.30 -7.50
CA ALA A 365 14.16 7.81 -7.30
C ALA A 365 15.22 8.62 -8.05
N THR A 366 14.87 9.21 -9.20
CA THR A 366 15.78 10.07 -9.98
C THR A 366 16.22 11.36 -9.27
N ALA A 367 15.60 11.73 -8.15
CA ALA A 367 16.02 12.89 -7.35
C ALA A 367 17.12 12.58 -6.31
N ARG A 368 17.49 11.31 -6.08
CA ARG A 368 18.43 10.94 -5.00
C ARG A 368 19.49 9.89 -5.34
N ALA A 369 19.54 9.40 -6.59
CA ALA A 369 20.56 8.44 -7.01
C ALA A 369 21.92 9.12 -7.28
N ASN A 370 22.59 9.60 -6.22
CA ASN A 370 24.02 9.90 -6.26
C ASN A 370 24.63 9.46 -4.92
N LYS A 371 25.37 8.34 -4.99
CA LYS A 371 26.13 7.61 -3.95
C LYS A 371 25.38 6.40 -3.38
N GLU A 372 25.66 5.19 -3.91
CA GLU A 372 25.65 3.88 -3.22
C GLU A 372 25.93 2.75 -4.24
N GLY A 373 27.22 2.50 -4.53
CA GLY A 373 27.64 1.56 -5.60
C GLY A 373 27.90 0.12 -5.16
N GLU A 374 28.09 -0.16 -3.87
CA GLU A 374 28.51 -1.49 -3.39
C GLU A 374 27.36 -2.29 -2.75
N THR A 375 26.52 -1.67 -1.92
CA THR A 375 25.31 -2.28 -1.32
C THR A 375 24.23 -2.64 -2.34
N SER A 376 24.14 -1.87 -3.43
CA SER A 376 23.17 -2.09 -4.51
C SER A 376 23.49 -3.34 -5.36
N LEU A 377 24.78 -3.69 -5.50
CA LEU A 377 25.21 -4.88 -6.25
C LEU A 377 24.92 -6.18 -5.50
N ASP A 378 25.09 -6.20 -4.16
CA ASP A 378 24.75 -7.36 -3.34
C ASP A 378 23.23 -7.64 -3.35
N LEU A 379 22.41 -6.60 -3.19
CA LEU A 379 20.96 -6.74 -3.27
C LEU A 379 20.50 -7.22 -4.65
N PHE A 380 21.08 -6.67 -5.73
CA PHE A 380 20.79 -7.14 -7.08
C PHE A 380 21.15 -8.62 -7.26
N GLY A 381 22.33 -9.03 -6.77
CA GLY A 381 22.74 -10.44 -6.76
C GLY A 381 21.75 -11.34 -6.01
N LYS A 382 21.23 -10.90 -4.87
CA LYS A 382 20.20 -11.61 -4.10
C LYS A 382 18.88 -11.73 -4.88
N ILE A 383 18.43 -10.66 -5.54
CA ILE A 383 17.20 -10.65 -6.35
C ILE A 383 17.28 -11.65 -7.51
N VAL A 384 18.41 -11.68 -8.23
CA VAL A 384 18.60 -12.59 -9.38
C VAL A 384 18.66 -14.07 -8.94
N ARG A 385 19.03 -14.33 -7.69
CA ARG A 385 19.13 -15.69 -7.11
C ARG A 385 17.83 -16.21 -6.50
N LEU A 386 16.75 -15.43 -6.51
CA LEU A 386 15.45 -15.88 -6.03
C LEU A 386 14.92 -17.02 -6.90
N GLY A 387 14.48 -18.10 -6.25
CA GLY A 387 13.75 -19.18 -6.91
C GLY A 387 12.32 -18.79 -7.21
N THR A 388 11.60 -19.64 -7.96
CA THR A 388 10.15 -19.50 -8.10
C THR A 388 9.46 -19.69 -6.75
N GLY A 389 8.49 -18.82 -6.44
CA GLY A 389 7.80 -18.79 -5.16
C GLY A 389 8.61 -18.09 -4.05
N GLU A 390 9.73 -17.44 -4.39
CA GLU A 390 10.53 -16.67 -3.44
C GLU A 390 10.45 -15.17 -3.70
N ALA A 391 10.43 -14.38 -2.63
CA ALA A 391 10.45 -12.93 -2.70
C ALA A 391 11.32 -12.32 -1.60
N LEU A 392 11.85 -11.13 -1.87
CA LEU A 392 12.39 -10.26 -0.82
C LEU A 392 11.29 -9.31 -0.35
N VAL A 393 11.01 -9.31 0.95
CA VAL A 393 10.07 -8.39 1.56
C VAL A 393 10.80 -7.45 2.50
N PHE A 394 10.72 -6.16 2.21
CA PHE A 394 11.26 -5.09 3.04
C PHE A 394 10.16 -4.56 3.94
N CYS A 395 10.35 -4.70 5.25
CA CYS A 395 9.39 -4.29 6.24
C CYS A 395 10.13 -3.91 7.54
N PRO A 396 10.58 -2.66 7.70
CA PRO A 396 11.57 -2.29 8.72
C PRO A 396 11.16 -2.58 10.17
N THR A 397 9.86 -2.53 10.45
CA THR A 397 9.31 -2.78 11.78
C THR A 397 8.86 -4.23 11.97
N ALA A 398 9.10 -5.11 11.01
CA ALA A 398 8.86 -6.55 11.17
C ALA A 398 9.71 -7.11 12.32
N MET A 399 9.17 -8.09 13.03
CA MET A 399 9.78 -8.68 14.22
C MET A 399 9.86 -10.19 14.03
N LEU A 400 11.05 -10.69 13.71
CA LEU A 400 11.23 -12.10 13.31
C LEU A 400 12.19 -12.87 14.22
N ASP A 401 13.03 -12.17 14.97
CA ASP A 401 14.08 -12.75 15.78
C ASP A 401 13.93 -12.36 17.24
N VAL A 402 14.47 -13.23 18.09
CA VAL A 402 14.51 -13.08 19.54
C VAL A 402 15.95 -13.25 19.97
N THR A 403 16.50 -12.27 20.68
CA THR A 403 17.85 -12.33 21.24
C THR A 403 17.78 -12.65 22.73
N SER A 404 18.62 -13.56 23.19
CA SER A 404 18.86 -13.78 24.62
C SER A 404 19.93 -12.81 25.12
N GLY A 405 19.78 -12.26 26.33
CA GLY A 405 20.66 -11.23 26.90
C GLY A 405 22.15 -11.59 27.11
N LEU A 406 22.65 -12.68 26.54
CA LEU A 406 24.06 -13.12 26.58
C LEU A 406 24.86 -12.72 25.33
N ASP A 407 24.23 -12.29 24.23
CA ASP A 407 24.90 -12.05 22.94
C ASP A 407 25.59 -10.68 22.80
N HIS A 408 25.63 -9.86 23.88
CA HIS A 408 26.29 -8.55 23.88
C HIS A 408 27.61 -8.48 24.67
N ILE A 409 28.19 -9.61 25.09
CA ILE A 409 29.53 -9.60 25.67
C ILE A 409 30.56 -9.79 24.55
N GLU A 410 31.01 -8.68 23.98
CA GLU A 410 32.27 -8.65 23.23
C GLU A 410 33.39 -9.25 24.11
N GLU A 411 34.21 -10.09 23.49
CA GLU A 411 35.37 -10.75 24.08
C GLU A 411 36.25 -9.76 24.87
N SER A 412 36.14 -9.81 26.19
CA SER A 412 37.24 -9.42 27.07
C SER A 412 37.36 -10.45 28.19
N SER A 413 38.42 -11.23 28.06
CA SER A 413 38.97 -12.13 29.06
C SER A 413 39.09 -11.47 30.43
N GLU A 414 38.48 -12.03 31.46
CA GLU A 414 39.18 -12.61 32.62
C GLU A 414 38.21 -13.24 33.63
N SER A 415 38.73 -14.24 34.32
CA SER A 415 38.07 -15.17 35.23
C SER A 415 37.39 -14.53 36.45
N ASN A 416 36.17 -14.96 36.77
CA ASN A 416 35.85 -15.31 38.15
C ASN A 416 34.64 -16.27 38.27
N ARG A 417 34.83 -17.35 39.04
CA ARG A 417 33.77 -18.28 39.46
C ARG A 417 33.01 -17.68 40.64
N GLY A 418 31.68 -17.64 40.59
CA GLY A 418 30.89 -17.40 41.80
C GLY A 418 29.38 -17.19 41.62
N SER A 419 28.63 -18.18 42.10
CA SER A 419 27.21 -18.18 42.50
C SER A 419 26.12 -18.14 41.42
N SER A 420 25.41 -19.26 41.32
CA SER A 420 24.14 -19.45 40.62
C SER A 420 23.03 -18.66 41.30
N VAL A 421 22.58 -17.58 40.66
CA VAL A 421 21.24 -17.01 40.85
C VAL A 421 20.53 -17.25 39.53
N ALA A 422 19.41 -17.98 39.55
CA ALA A 422 18.57 -18.16 38.38
C ALA A 422 17.95 -16.78 38.01
N SER A 423 18.65 -16.03 37.16
CA SER A 423 18.10 -14.87 36.48
C SER A 423 17.17 -15.38 35.40
N THR A 424 15.89 -15.04 35.50
CA THR A 424 14.91 -15.23 34.42
C THR A 424 15.47 -14.58 33.17
N GLU A 425 15.88 -15.37 32.18
CA GLU A 425 16.40 -14.88 30.90
C GLU A 425 15.32 -14.01 30.25
N HIS A 426 15.57 -12.70 30.12
CA HIS A 426 14.70 -11.84 29.32
C HIS A 426 15.05 -12.05 27.85
N GLN A 427 14.10 -12.57 27.10
CA GLN A 427 14.17 -12.68 25.66
C GLN A 427 13.72 -11.35 25.06
N THR A 428 14.52 -10.75 24.20
CA THR A 428 14.18 -9.47 23.57
C THR A 428 13.89 -9.66 22.09
N VAL A 429 12.69 -9.25 21.68
CA VAL A 429 12.28 -9.25 20.26
C VAL A 429 12.97 -8.10 19.53
N THR A 430 13.53 -8.37 18.35
CA THR A 430 14.25 -7.37 17.54
C THR A 430 13.50 -6.99 16.26
N LYS A 431 13.64 -5.73 15.85
CA LYS A 431 13.09 -5.22 14.58
C LYS A 431 14.06 -5.51 13.43
N LEU A 432 13.52 -5.76 12.24
CA LEU A 432 14.30 -6.05 11.04
C LEU A 432 15.20 -4.88 10.60
N GLY A 433 14.76 -3.63 10.76
CA GLY A 433 15.54 -2.45 10.38
C GLY A 433 15.63 -2.25 8.86
N SER A 434 16.84 -2.04 8.33
CA SER A 434 17.07 -1.85 6.89
C SER A 434 17.17 -3.16 6.09
N GLU A 435 17.12 -4.30 6.77
CA GLU A 435 17.24 -5.62 6.16
C GLU A 435 15.95 -6.04 5.43
N HIS A 436 16.03 -7.20 4.77
CA HIS A 436 14.94 -7.81 4.03
C HIS A 436 14.70 -9.24 4.49
N ILE A 437 13.47 -9.69 4.31
CA ILE A 437 13.07 -11.07 4.56
C ILE A 437 13.12 -11.81 3.22
N ARG A 438 13.97 -12.84 3.09
CA ARG A 438 13.84 -13.80 2.00
C ARG A 438 12.77 -14.81 2.36
N LEU A 439 11.62 -14.72 1.71
CA LEU A 439 10.46 -15.58 1.99
C LEU A 439 10.30 -16.59 0.87
N ARG A 440 10.07 -17.86 1.23
CA ARG A 440 9.33 -18.79 0.40
C ARG A 440 7.85 -18.62 0.70
N VAL A 441 7.13 -18.02 -0.24
CA VAL A 441 5.74 -17.63 -0.04
C VAL A 441 4.86 -18.88 -0.09
N ARG A 442 3.84 -18.93 0.77
CA ARG A 442 2.88 -20.04 0.74
C ARG A 442 2.17 -20.15 -0.61
N LYS A 443 1.56 -21.31 -0.86
CA LYS A 443 0.67 -21.49 -2.01
C LYS A 443 -0.57 -20.58 -1.87
N ARG A 444 -1.09 -20.13 -3.01
CA ARG A 444 -2.34 -19.36 -3.06
C ARG A 444 -3.52 -20.22 -2.65
N ILE A 445 -4.50 -19.60 -2.00
CA ILE A 445 -5.81 -20.21 -1.72
C ILE A 445 -6.72 -20.04 -2.94
N THR A 446 -6.53 -18.94 -3.65
CA THR A 446 -7.22 -18.61 -4.90
C THR A 446 -6.53 -19.25 -6.10
N ALA A 447 -7.27 -19.45 -7.19
CA ALA A 447 -6.68 -19.74 -8.48
C ALA A 447 -5.75 -18.59 -8.91
N ASP A 448 -4.89 -18.88 -9.88
CA ASP A 448 -3.92 -17.92 -10.43
C ASP A 448 -3.74 -18.06 -11.95
N GLY A 449 -4.68 -18.77 -12.59
CA GLY A 449 -4.67 -19.05 -14.02
C GLY A 449 -3.64 -20.09 -14.47
N GLY A 450 -3.10 -20.89 -13.56
CA GLY A 450 -2.13 -21.94 -13.86
C GLY A 450 -0.68 -21.45 -13.88
N ARG A 451 -0.40 -20.23 -13.41
CA ARG A 451 0.95 -19.67 -13.32
C ARG A 451 1.78 -20.36 -12.21
N SER A 452 1.13 -20.88 -11.18
CA SER A 452 1.77 -21.61 -10.07
C SER A 452 2.25 -23.00 -10.46
N GLN A 453 1.86 -23.56 -11.62
CA GLN A 453 2.48 -24.81 -12.10
C GLN A 453 3.97 -24.64 -12.45
N LEU A 454 4.47 -23.40 -12.53
CA LEU A 454 5.90 -23.11 -12.61
C LEU A 454 6.56 -22.89 -11.23
N ALA A 455 5.76 -22.82 -10.17
CA ALA A 455 6.13 -22.48 -8.79
C ALA A 455 5.97 -23.64 -7.77
N GLU A 456 5.48 -24.81 -8.22
CA GLU A 456 5.36 -26.04 -7.42
C GLU A 456 6.52 -27.00 -7.62
#